data_AF-A0A317HE91-F1
#
_entry.id   AF-A0A317HE91-F1
#
_cell.length_a   1.000
_cell.length_b   1.000
_cell.length_c   1.000
_cell.angle_alpha   90.00
_cell.angle_beta   90.00
_cell.angle_gamma   90.00
#
_symmetry.space_group_name_H-M   'P 1'
#
loop_
_entity.id
_entity.type
_entity.pdbx_description
1 polymer ?
#
loop_
_entity_poly.entity_id
_entity_poly.type
_entity_poly.pdbx_seq_one_letter_code
_entity_poly.pdbx_strand_id
1 'polypeptide(L)'
;TGFDADDEPMRDVYAETGFIEVGDGSQVFLIDEVQPDFKWFGRDGGVKVRLKAANYAGGPWHYFGPYSMTPGTQFFSTRIRARFVAARYEWEPLRGFSARVGAINYQLKPAGRRP
;
A
#
# COMPACT_ATOMS: atom_id res chain seq x y z
N THR A 1 22.19 -12.31 -18.31
CA THR A 1 20.94 -12.62 -17.59
C THR A 1 21.24 -12.43 -16.12
N GLY A 2 20.31 -11.94 -15.31
CA GLY A 2 20.59 -11.51 -13.94
C GLY A 2 19.60 -10.42 -13.54
N PHE A 3 18.66 -10.80 -12.69
CA PHE A 3 17.51 -10.00 -12.24
C PHE A 3 17.61 -9.66 -10.73
N ASP A 4 18.84 -9.44 -10.24
CA ASP A 4 19.19 -8.98 -8.88
C ASP A 4 19.32 -10.00 -7.73
N ALA A 5 19.79 -11.23 -7.98
CA ALA A 5 20.55 -12.06 -7.01
C ALA A 5 21.15 -13.27 -7.74
N ASP A 6 22.32 -13.13 -8.39
CA ASP A 6 23.03 -14.22 -9.08
C ASP A 6 22.12 -15.17 -9.89
N ASP A 7 21.40 -14.60 -10.87
CA ASP A 7 20.43 -15.28 -11.76
C ASP A 7 19.09 -15.73 -11.14
N GLU A 8 18.84 -15.54 -9.85
CA GLU A 8 17.52 -15.77 -9.23
C GLU A 8 16.74 -14.47 -8.98
N PRO A 9 15.41 -14.42 -9.23
CA PRO A 9 14.59 -13.27 -8.87
C PRO A 9 14.50 -13.13 -7.35
N MET A 10 14.77 -11.94 -6.81
CA MET A 10 14.48 -11.67 -5.40
C MET A 10 12.97 -11.73 -5.15
N ARG A 11 12.52 -12.81 -4.51
CA ARG A 11 11.12 -12.98 -4.10
C ARG A 11 10.89 -12.26 -2.78
N ASP A 12 9.66 -11.79 -2.58
CA ASP A 12 9.20 -11.15 -1.34
C ASP A 12 9.97 -9.89 -0.92
N VAL A 13 10.53 -9.13 -1.87
CA VAL A 13 11.05 -7.78 -1.59
C VAL A 13 9.89 -6.82 -1.39
N TYR A 14 9.78 -6.27 -0.18
CA TYR A 14 8.73 -5.32 0.17
C TYR A 14 9.26 -4.12 0.97
N ALA A 15 8.54 -3.01 0.86
CA ALA A 15 8.67 -1.86 1.76
C ALA A 15 7.30 -1.62 2.41
N GLU A 16 7.26 -1.47 3.74
CA GLU A 16 6.03 -1.20 4.49
C GLU A 16 6.15 0.16 5.18
N THR A 17 5.10 0.98 5.07
CA THR A 17 5.04 2.26 5.78
C THR A 17 4.74 2.06 7.26
N GLY A 18 5.04 3.07 8.07
CA GLY A 18 4.46 3.16 9.41
C GLY A 18 2.93 3.24 9.37
N PHE A 19 2.30 3.00 10.52
CA PHE A 19 0.88 3.24 10.67
C PHE A 19 0.59 4.74 10.63
N ILE A 20 -0.40 5.09 9.84
CA ILE A 20 -1.01 6.40 9.85
C ILE A 20 -2.20 6.31 10.78
N GLU A 21 -2.19 7.18 11.79
CA GLU A 21 -3.28 7.39 12.73
C GLU A 21 -3.88 8.76 12.43
N VAL A 22 -5.21 8.82 12.36
CA VAL A 22 -5.92 10.06 12.05
C VAL A 22 -6.70 10.49 13.29
N GLY A 23 -6.40 11.69 13.79
CA GLY A 23 -6.89 12.16 15.08
C GLY A 23 -6.16 11.52 16.26
N ASP A 24 -6.90 11.21 17.33
CA ASP A 24 -6.41 10.62 18.59
C ASP A 24 -6.69 9.10 18.66
N GLY A 25 -6.74 8.42 17.51
CA GLY A 25 -6.99 6.96 17.45
C GLY A 25 -8.35 6.50 17.96
N SER A 26 -9.26 7.44 18.23
CA SER A 26 -10.59 7.16 18.78
C SER A 26 -11.67 7.01 17.71
N GLN A 27 -11.42 7.54 16.50
CA GLN A 27 -12.36 7.50 15.40
C GLN A 27 -11.99 6.40 14.40
N VAL A 28 -13.03 5.75 13.86
CA VAL A 28 -12.87 4.82 12.74
C VAL A 28 -13.06 5.60 11.45
N PHE A 29 -12.14 5.44 10.52
CA PHE A 29 -12.22 6.02 9.19
C PHE A 29 -12.53 4.94 8.16
N LEU A 30 -13.36 5.31 7.19
CA LEU A 30 -13.51 4.57 5.95
C LEU A 30 -12.45 5.09 4.98
N ILE A 31 -11.52 4.23 4.60
CA ILE A 31 -10.59 4.45 3.50
C ILE A 31 -11.32 4.06 2.23
N ASP A 32 -11.68 5.06 1.42
CA ASP A 32 -12.47 4.90 0.20
C ASP A 32 -11.56 4.78 -1.03
N GLU A 33 -10.49 5.57 -1.05
CA GLU A 33 -9.54 5.59 -2.16
C GLU A 33 -8.12 5.80 -1.64
N VAL A 34 -7.17 5.13 -2.29
CA VAL A 34 -5.74 5.32 -2.04
C VAL A 34 -5.07 5.71 -3.35
N GLN A 35 -4.34 6.81 -3.29
CA GLN A 35 -3.58 7.42 -4.37
C GLN A 35 -2.10 7.39 -4.01
N PRO A 36 -1.39 6.30 -4.33
CA PRO A 36 0.05 6.24 -4.15
C PRO A 36 0.75 7.03 -5.26
N ASP A 37 1.65 7.93 -4.89
CA ASP A 37 2.52 8.59 -5.85
C ASP A 37 3.69 7.66 -6.22
N PHE A 38 3.74 7.26 -7.49
CA PHE A 38 4.83 6.45 -8.01
C PHE A 38 5.53 7.18 -9.14
N LYS A 39 6.86 7.25 -9.03
CA LYS A 39 7.71 7.57 -10.16
C LYS A 39 8.21 6.28 -10.80
N TRP A 40 7.69 5.98 -11.98
CA TRP A 40 8.00 4.77 -12.74
C TRP A 40 9.28 4.91 -13.56
N PHE A 41 10.04 3.82 -13.62
CA PHE A 41 11.20 3.64 -14.49
C PHE A 41 10.97 2.33 -15.26
N GLY A 42 10.74 2.42 -16.56
CA GLY A 42 10.29 1.30 -17.39
C GLY A 42 8.78 1.35 -17.69
N ARG A 43 8.33 0.53 -18.65
CA ARG A 43 6.92 0.53 -19.14
C ARG A 43 6.13 -0.72 -18.79
N ASP A 44 6.81 -1.86 -18.61
CA ASP A 44 6.15 -3.17 -18.62
C ASP A 44 6.16 -3.85 -17.25
N GLY A 45 5.85 -3.13 -16.17
CA GLY A 45 5.77 -3.71 -14.82
C GLY A 45 4.82 -2.99 -13.88
N GLY A 46 4.65 -3.54 -12.69
CA GLY A 46 3.79 -2.98 -11.66
C GLY A 46 4.32 -3.11 -10.24
N VAL A 47 3.63 -2.41 -9.32
CA VAL A 47 3.81 -2.54 -7.89
C VAL A 47 2.52 -3.06 -7.29
N LYS A 48 2.60 -4.12 -6.50
CA LYS A 48 1.47 -4.65 -5.75
C LYS A 48 1.42 -3.94 -4.40
N VAL A 49 0.27 -3.37 -4.09
CA VAL A 49 0.01 -2.66 -2.84
C VAL A 49 -0.90 -3.51 -1.96
N ARG A 50 -0.50 -3.77 -0.73
CA ARG A 50 -1.36 -4.35 0.31
C ARG A 50 -1.59 -3.32 1.39
N LEU A 51 -2.81 -3.20 1.88
CA LEU A 51 -3.12 -2.32 3.00
C LEU A 51 -3.24 -3.16 4.27
N LYS A 52 -2.46 -2.83 5.28
CA LYS A 52 -2.53 -3.41 6.61
C LYS A 52 -3.34 -2.47 7.49
N ALA A 53 -4.44 -2.97 8.04
CA ALA A 53 -5.34 -2.16 8.85
C ALA A 53 -5.60 -2.79 10.22
N ALA A 54 -5.77 -1.94 11.24
CA ALA A 54 -6.19 -2.36 12.57
C ALA A 54 -7.11 -1.33 13.23
N ASN A 55 -7.85 -1.81 14.23
CA ASN A 55 -8.81 -1.01 14.98
C ASN A 55 -8.26 -0.46 16.30
N TYR A 56 -7.19 -1.04 16.84
CA TYR A 56 -6.56 -0.61 18.08
C TYR A 56 -5.08 -0.98 18.08
N ALA A 57 -4.27 -0.23 18.82
CA ALA A 57 -2.85 -0.49 18.97
C ALA A 57 -2.63 -1.88 19.59
N GLY A 58 -1.81 -2.73 18.95
CA GLY A 58 -1.54 -4.10 19.38
C GLY A 58 -2.64 -5.12 19.07
N GLY A 59 -3.70 -4.72 18.36
CA GLY A 59 -4.76 -5.62 17.91
C GLY A 59 -4.38 -6.53 16.74
N PRO A 60 -5.28 -7.44 16.34
CA PRO A 60 -5.09 -8.24 15.14
C PRO A 60 -5.05 -7.32 13.91
N TRP A 61 -4.05 -7.56 13.06
CA TRP A 61 -3.88 -6.85 11.80
C TRP A 61 -4.60 -7.61 10.69
N HIS A 62 -5.26 -6.88 9.81
CA HIS A 62 -5.89 -7.42 8.62
C HIS A 62 -5.24 -6.86 7.37
N TYR A 63 -4.86 -7.74 6.44
CA TYR A 63 -4.32 -7.35 5.15
C TYR A 63 -5.43 -7.32 4.09
N PHE A 64 -5.44 -6.27 3.28
CA PHE A 64 -6.35 -6.08 2.17
C PHE A 64 -5.56 -5.91 0.88
N GLY A 65 -6.08 -6.45 -0.21
CA GLY A 65 -5.38 -6.53 -1.49
C GLY A 65 -4.85 -7.95 -1.77
N PRO A 66 -3.89 -8.12 -2.69
CA PRO A 66 -3.08 -7.07 -3.33
C PRO A 66 -3.82 -6.27 -4.40
N TYR A 67 -3.58 -4.96 -4.44
CA TYR A 67 -4.00 -4.05 -5.49
C TYR A 67 -2.84 -3.82 -6.44
N SER A 68 -3.01 -4.09 -7.73
CA SER A 68 -1.95 -3.90 -8.72
C SER A 68 -1.94 -2.46 -9.22
N MET A 69 -0.79 -1.79 -9.09
CA MET A 69 -0.52 -0.48 -9.62
C MET A 69 0.43 -0.59 -10.81
N THR A 70 0.06 0.03 -11.91
CA THR A 70 0.86 0.14 -13.14
C THR A 70 1.01 1.62 -13.50
N PRO A 71 1.87 1.98 -14.46
CA PRO A 71 1.99 3.37 -14.91
C PRO A 71 0.69 4.02 -15.39
N GLY A 72 -0.34 3.23 -15.74
CA GLY A 72 -1.65 3.73 -16.15
C GLY A 72 -2.66 3.90 -15.02
N THR A 73 -2.41 3.36 -13.82
CA THR A 73 -3.34 3.43 -12.68
C THR A 73 -2.96 4.58 -11.76
N GLN A 74 -3.88 5.53 -11.54
CA GLN A 74 -3.65 6.67 -10.65
C GLN A 74 -4.09 6.38 -9.21
N PHE A 75 -5.11 5.53 -9.03
CA PHE A 75 -5.69 5.22 -7.74
C PHE A 75 -6.28 3.81 -7.73
N PHE A 76 -6.55 3.31 -6.53
CA PHE A 76 -7.40 2.14 -6.33
C PHE A 76 -8.43 2.43 -5.25
N SER A 77 -9.67 2.04 -5.52
CA SER A 77 -10.76 2.14 -4.56
C SER A 77 -10.71 0.97 -3.58
N THR A 78 -10.90 1.27 -2.31
CA THR A 78 -11.05 0.27 -1.25
C THR A 78 -12.26 0.60 -0.40
N ARG A 79 -12.71 -0.33 0.45
CA ARG A 79 -13.81 -0.05 1.41
C ARG A 79 -13.43 -0.54 2.79
N ILE A 80 -12.25 -0.10 3.25
CA ILE A 80 -11.68 -0.56 4.51
C ILE A 80 -12.09 0.39 5.62
N ARG A 81 -12.55 -0.16 6.74
CA ARG A 81 -12.85 0.62 7.95
C ARG A 81 -11.83 0.26 9.03
N ALA A 82 -11.01 1.23 9.42
CA ALA A 82 -9.95 1.03 10.40
C ALA A 82 -9.58 2.34 11.10
N ARG A 83 -8.82 2.23 12.19
CA ARG A 83 -8.23 3.39 12.90
C ARG A 83 -6.77 3.61 12.49
N PHE A 84 -6.07 2.51 12.23
CA PHE A 84 -4.69 2.49 11.78
C PHE A 84 -4.62 1.86 10.39
N VAL A 85 -3.88 2.49 9.48
CA VAL A 85 -3.59 1.91 8.16
C VAL A 85 -2.12 2.09 7.81
N ALA A 86 -1.53 1.07 7.22
CA ALA A 86 -0.20 1.09 6.63
C ALA A 86 -0.25 0.48 5.23
N ALA A 87 0.55 0.99 4.31
CA ALA A 87 0.67 0.46 2.96
C ALA A 87 1.97 -0.33 2.83
N ARG A 88 1.87 -1.53 2.26
CA ARG A 88 2.99 -2.39 1.90
C ARG A 88 3.09 -2.48 0.39
N TYR A 89 4.28 -2.20 -0.13
CA TYR A 89 4.61 -2.15 -1.54
C TYR A 89 5.52 -3.30 -1.90
N GLU A 90 5.17 -4.01 -2.97
CA GLU A 90 5.93 -5.13 -3.52
C GLU A 90 6.15 -4.89 -5.00
N TRP A 91 7.41 -4.80 -5.39
CA TRP A 91 7.79 -4.60 -6.78
C TRP A 91 7.73 -5.92 -7.54
N GLU A 92 7.26 -5.86 -8.78
CA GLU A 92 7.39 -7.01 -9.68
C GLU A 92 8.85 -7.18 -10.11
N PRO A 93 9.41 -8.41 -10.04
CA PRO A 93 10.81 -8.66 -10.35
C PRO A 93 11.06 -8.69 -11.86
N LEU A 94 10.89 -7.54 -12.50
CA LEU A 94 11.02 -7.36 -13.96
C LEU A 94 12.25 -6.52 -14.28
N ARG A 95 13.08 -7.01 -15.21
CA ARG A 95 14.34 -6.34 -15.57
C ARG A 95 14.08 -5.03 -16.27
N GLY A 96 14.77 -3.99 -15.82
CA GLY A 96 14.60 -2.63 -16.36
C GLY A 96 13.34 -1.93 -15.84
N PHE A 97 12.59 -2.58 -14.94
CA PHE A 97 11.47 -1.98 -14.24
C PHE A 97 11.88 -1.62 -12.80
N SER A 98 11.57 -0.39 -12.41
CA SER A 98 11.71 0.08 -11.04
C SER A 98 10.66 1.15 -10.78
N ALA A 99 10.26 1.34 -9.53
CA ALA A 99 9.36 2.40 -9.13
C ALA A 99 9.84 3.01 -7.82
N ARG A 100 9.77 4.33 -7.69
CA ARG A 100 9.99 5.02 -6.41
C ARG A 100 8.65 5.44 -5.85
N VAL A 101 8.44 5.17 -4.57
CA VAL A 101 7.24 5.58 -3.85
C VAL A 101 7.47 6.97 -3.28
N GLY A 102 6.57 7.89 -3.60
CA GLY A 102 6.52 9.25 -3.06
C GLY A 102 5.53 9.34 -1.90
N ALA A 103 4.85 10.48 -1.82
CA ALA A 103 3.80 10.70 -0.84
C ALA A 103 2.55 9.86 -1.16
N ILE A 104 1.87 9.40 -0.13
CA ILE A 104 0.67 8.58 -0.28
C ILE A 104 -0.52 9.39 0.22
N ASN A 105 -1.52 9.55 -0.65
CA ASN A 105 -2.75 10.22 -0.30
C ASN A 105 -3.86 9.20 -0.05
N TYR A 106 -4.56 9.36 1.07
CA TYR A 106 -5.70 8.54 1.45
C TYR A 106 -6.95 9.41 1.45
N GLN A 107 -7.97 8.99 0.72
CA GLN A 107 -9.29 9.58 0.83
C GLN A 107 -10.03 8.92 1.98
N LEU A 108 -10.15 9.67 3.07
CA LEU A 108 -10.74 9.20 4.32
C LEU A 108 -12.10 9.86 4.55
N LYS A 109 -13.07 9.05 4.95
CA LYS A 109 -14.40 9.50 5.38
C LYS A 109 -14.64 9.07 6.83
N PRO A 110 -15.15 9.95 7.71
CA PRO A 110 -15.49 9.55 9.07
C PRO A 110 -16.54 8.43 9.04
N ALA A 111 -16.25 7.31 9.70
CA ALA A 111 -17.16 6.17 9.81
C ALA A 111 -17.79 6.05 11.21
N GLY A 112 -17.60 7.07 12.04
CA GLY A 112 -18.10 7.16 13.41
C GLY A 112 -17.10 6.64 14.45
N ARG A 113 -17.57 6.58 15.69
CA ARG A 113 -16.83 6.01 16.83
C ARG A 113 -17.46 4.66 17.15
N ARG A 114 -16.67 3.59 17.06
CA ARG A 114 -17.06 2.29 17.62
C ARG A 114 -16.46 2.20 19.04
N PRO A 115 -17.27 1.83 20.06
CA PRO A 115 -16.76 1.61 21.41
C PRO A 115 -15.65 0.55 21.41
#